data_AF-A0AAT9IZN1-F1
#
_entry.id   AF-A0AAT9IZN1-F1
#
_cell.length_a   1.000
_cell.length_b   1.000
_cell.length_c   1.000
_cell.angle_alpha   90.00
_cell.angle_beta   90.00
_cell.angle_gamma   90.00
#
_symmetry.space_group_name_H-M   'P 1'
#
loop_
_entity.id
_entity.type
_entity.pdbx_description
1 polymer ?
#
loop_
_entity_poly.entity_id
_entity_poly.type
_entity_poly.pdbx_seq_one_letter_code
_entity_poly.pdbx_strand_id
1 'polypeptide(L)'
;MMLTQQEAPILYLPACRGLAPANACRSPAMGPHEPRSGELWWRGILLSNPLAKLKKASNPTTNAQGRVGPPPRQAGRYKIFALLCLLFLPLHAFAATEKDEARARQLFTEVRCVQCQSESIADSDAQIAGDMRREIRADIAAGRTDAEIRKELFDHYGDYVLFRPRLTLSNLILWTLPLLIVGVGGVFMFTRRKNLVESTQYALSDEEENKLRIIMKKRD
;
A
#
# COMPACT_ATOMS: atom_id res chain seq x y z
N MET A 1 36.78 35.93 -32.17
CA MET A 1 36.05 36.27 -30.92
C MET A 1 36.34 35.14 -29.94
N MET A 2 37.41 35.26 -29.15
CA MET A 2 37.37 35.69 -27.73
C MET A 2 36.42 34.77 -26.92
N LEU A 3 36.91 33.70 -26.32
CA LEU A 3 37.40 33.62 -24.93
C LEU A 3 36.43 34.23 -23.92
N THR A 4 35.80 33.40 -23.09
CA THR A 4 35.98 33.30 -21.62
C THR A 4 34.97 32.27 -21.09
N GLN A 5 35.42 31.19 -20.42
CA GLN A 5 35.76 31.16 -18.99
C GLN A 5 34.57 31.61 -18.12
N GLN A 6 33.84 30.64 -17.56
CA GLN A 6 33.37 30.73 -16.17
C GLN A 6 33.30 29.31 -15.60
N GLU A 7 34.43 28.92 -14.98
CA GLU A 7 34.54 27.96 -13.88
C GLU A 7 33.44 28.22 -12.83
N ALA A 8 32.90 27.21 -12.13
CA ALA A 8 33.37 26.87 -10.78
C ALA A 8 32.44 25.82 -10.12
N PRO A 9 32.92 25.12 -9.07
CA PRO A 9 32.66 23.71 -8.83
C PRO A 9 31.76 23.41 -7.62
N ILE A 10 31.43 22.13 -7.49
CA ILE A 10 31.33 21.35 -6.24
C ILE A 10 31.51 22.19 -4.96
N LEU A 11 30.40 22.46 -4.24
CA LEU A 11 30.33 22.60 -2.78
C LEU A 11 28.92 23.03 -2.34
N TYR A 12 28.06 22.06 -2.05
CA TYR A 12 27.08 22.20 -0.97
C TYR A 12 27.37 21.11 0.06
N LEU A 13 28.56 21.22 0.69
CA LEU A 13 28.68 20.85 2.10
C LEU A 13 27.97 21.96 2.90
N PRO A 14 27.17 21.61 3.92
CA PRO A 14 26.64 22.60 4.83
C PRO A 14 27.78 23.22 5.64
N ALA A 15 27.70 24.54 5.79
CA ALA A 15 28.61 25.36 6.56
C ALA A 15 28.69 24.90 8.02
N CYS A 16 29.87 24.45 8.43
CA CYS A 16 30.32 24.48 9.82
C CYS A 16 31.76 25.00 9.82
N ARG A 17 31.91 26.33 9.77
CA ARG A 17 33.22 26.98 9.86
C ARG A 17 33.20 28.04 10.97
N GLY A 18 33.75 27.65 12.12
CA GLY A 18 34.56 28.53 12.99
C GLY A 18 33.85 29.23 14.15
N LEU A 19 34.44 29.08 15.34
CA LEU A 19 34.19 29.77 16.62
C LEU A 19 33.04 29.29 17.53
N ALA A 20 32.90 27.98 17.74
CA ALA A 20 32.18 27.48 18.93
C ALA A 20 32.87 26.22 19.50
N PRO A 21 32.90 26.04 20.85
CA PRO A 21 33.46 24.85 21.47
C PRO A 21 32.69 23.58 21.04
N ALA A 22 33.37 22.43 21.11
CA ALA A 22 33.04 21.12 20.51
C ALA A 22 31.64 20.51 20.85
N ASN A 23 30.82 21.22 21.59
CA ASN A 23 29.51 20.83 22.11
C ASN A 23 28.33 21.58 21.44
N ALA A 24 28.60 22.48 20.48
CA ALA A 24 27.58 23.32 19.83
C ALA A 24 26.96 22.76 18.53
N CYS A 25 27.50 21.69 17.94
CA CYS A 25 26.85 20.98 16.83
C CYS A 25 25.92 19.89 17.38
N ARG A 26 24.89 20.28 18.11
CA ARG A 26 23.79 19.38 18.48
C ARG A 26 22.65 19.66 17.51
N SER A 27 22.38 18.70 16.62
CA SER A 27 21.22 18.70 15.74
C SER A 27 19.95 19.09 16.52
N PRO A 28 18.99 19.81 15.89
CA PRO A 28 17.69 20.02 16.52
C PRO A 28 17.12 18.66 16.88
N ALA A 29 16.78 18.50 18.16
CA ALA A 29 16.20 17.29 18.70
C ALA A 29 14.97 16.94 17.87
N MET A 30 15.03 15.78 17.22
CA MET A 30 13.86 15.06 16.75
C MET A 30 12.90 14.98 17.94
N GLY A 31 11.76 15.68 17.84
CA GLY A 31 10.72 15.61 18.86
C GLY A 31 10.25 14.15 19.03
N PRO A 32 9.69 13.78 20.20
CA PRO A 32 9.23 12.42 20.43
C PRO A 32 8.19 12.06 19.37
N HIS A 33 8.49 11.01 18.60
CA HIS A 33 7.54 10.41 17.67
C HIS A 33 6.34 9.87 18.48
N GLU A 34 5.15 10.35 18.12
CA GLU A 34 3.89 9.80 18.61
C GLU A 34 3.78 8.34 18.13
N PRO A 35 3.63 7.34 19.04
CA PRO A 35 3.57 5.94 18.63
C PRO A 35 2.27 5.66 17.88
N ARG A 36 2.41 5.01 16.71
CA ARG A 36 1.32 4.48 15.88
C ARG A 36 0.42 3.59 16.74
N SER A 37 -0.91 3.70 16.53
CA SER A 37 -1.98 3.02 17.30
C SER A 37 -1.94 1.48 17.34
N GLY A 38 -0.92 0.84 16.77
CA GLY A 38 -0.62 -0.60 16.88
C GLY A 38 0.44 -0.98 17.92
N GLU A 39 1.20 -0.03 18.49
CA GLU A 39 2.28 -0.35 19.46
C GLU A 39 1.81 -0.47 20.92
N LEU A 40 0.55 -0.14 21.19
CA LEU A 40 -0.03 -0.19 22.55
C LEU A 40 -0.42 -1.61 23.00
N TRP A 41 -0.55 -2.56 22.07
CA TRP A 41 -0.97 -3.92 22.42
C TRP A 41 0.15 -4.74 23.09
N TRP A 42 1.41 -4.53 22.71
CA TRP A 42 2.55 -5.29 23.25
C TRP A 42 3.14 -4.71 24.54
N ARG A 43 2.95 -3.42 24.83
CA ARG A 43 3.43 -2.80 26.09
C ARG A 43 2.71 -3.34 27.35
N GLY A 44 1.51 -3.90 27.19
CA GLY A 44 0.80 -4.63 28.25
C GLY A 44 1.40 -6.02 28.56
N ILE A 45 2.17 -6.59 27.64
CA ILE A 45 2.77 -7.92 27.77
C ILE A 45 4.16 -7.86 28.42
N LEU A 46 4.87 -6.73 28.30
CA LEU A 46 6.23 -6.55 28.85
C LEU A 46 6.28 -5.93 30.26
N LEU A 47 5.14 -5.61 30.87
CA LEU A 47 5.03 -5.10 32.25
C LEU A 47 4.65 -6.16 33.29
N SER A 48 4.48 -7.43 32.91
CA SER A 48 4.45 -8.52 33.88
C SER A 48 5.88 -8.86 34.31
N ASN A 49 6.44 -8.07 35.23
CA ASN A 49 7.75 -8.32 35.83
C ASN A 49 7.78 -9.73 36.44
N PRO A 50 8.45 -10.72 35.80
CA PRO A 50 8.42 -12.10 36.28
C PRO A 50 9.27 -12.29 37.54
N LEU A 51 10.11 -11.31 37.89
CA LEU A 51 10.97 -11.36 39.08
C LEU A 51 10.18 -11.19 40.39
N ALA A 52 8.99 -10.59 40.36
CA ALA A 52 8.13 -10.48 41.54
C ALA A 52 7.54 -11.84 41.97
N LYS A 53 7.34 -12.78 41.04
CA LYS A 53 6.84 -14.13 41.35
C LYS A 53 7.91 -15.06 41.92
N LEU A 54 9.19 -14.84 41.61
CA LEU A 54 10.28 -15.71 42.06
C LEU A 54 10.61 -15.53 43.55
N LYS A 55 10.32 -14.38 44.15
CA LYS A 55 10.60 -14.13 45.58
C LYS A 55 9.68 -14.89 46.54
N LYS A 56 8.53 -15.40 46.07
CA LYS A 56 7.54 -16.09 46.93
C LYS A 56 7.71 -17.62 46.96
N ALA A 57 8.62 -18.17 46.17
CA ALA A 57 8.85 -19.62 46.06
C ALA A 57 10.11 -20.12 46.81
N SER A 58 10.75 -19.28 47.63
CA SER A 58 11.89 -19.69 48.47
C SER A 58 11.49 -19.82 49.94
N ASN A 59 10.49 -20.65 50.23
CA ASN A 59 10.40 -21.26 51.56
C ASN A 59 10.76 -22.74 51.41
N PRO A 60 12.01 -23.15 51.72
CA PRO A 60 12.31 -24.56 51.83
C PRO A 60 11.49 -25.10 53.00
N THR A 61 10.69 -26.14 52.75
CA THR A 61 10.09 -26.99 53.77
C THR A 61 11.22 -27.66 54.56
N THR A 62 11.76 -26.97 55.54
CA THR A 62 12.54 -27.57 56.61
C THR A 62 11.57 -28.23 57.57
N ASN A 63 11.73 -29.53 57.80
CA ASN A 63 11.08 -30.14 58.96
C ASN A 63 11.73 -29.59 60.23
N ALA A 64 11.07 -29.78 61.38
CA ALA A 64 11.52 -29.25 62.68
C ALA A 64 12.94 -29.70 63.12
N GLN A 65 13.61 -30.59 62.38
CA GLN A 65 14.99 -31.03 62.63
C GLN A 65 16.02 -30.52 61.62
N GLY A 66 15.69 -29.58 60.72
CA GLY A 66 16.69 -28.82 59.94
C GLY A 66 17.51 -29.65 58.95
N ARG A 67 17.03 -30.83 58.52
CA ARG A 67 17.69 -31.60 57.45
C ARG A 67 17.09 -31.28 56.08
N VAL A 68 17.94 -30.77 55.19
CA VAL A 68 17.61 -30.55 53.77
C VAL A 68 17.53 -31.92 53.09
N GLY A 69 16.35 -32.33 52.63
CA GLY A 69 16.19 -33.51 51.79
C GLY A 69 16.83 -33.30 50.41
N PRO A 70 17.37 -34.36 49.75
CA PRO A 70 17.94 -34.21 48.42
C PRO A 70 16.88 -33.68 47.45
N PRO A 71 17.24 -32.75 46.52
CA PRO A 71 16.27 -32.21 45.57
C PRO A 71 15.66 -33.34 44.73
N PRO A 72 14.36 -33.27 44.38
CA PRO A 72 13.77 -34.27 43.50
C PRO A 72 14.56 -34.31 42.19
N ARG A 73 14.97 -35.52 41.78
CA ARG A 73 15.73 -35.75 40.53
C ARG A 73 14.87 -35.36 39.31
N GLN A 74 14.88 -34.08 38.93
CA GLN A 74 14.20 -33.53 37.73
C GLN A 74 14.97 -33.83 36.43
N ALA A 75 15.86 -34.84 36.43
CA ALA A 75 16.85 -35.12 35.39
C ALA A 75 16.30 -35.64 34.04
N GLY A 76 15.02 -36.00 33.98
CA GLY A 76 14.41 -36.60 32.78
C GLY A 76 13.51 -35.66 31.98
N ARG A 77 12.86 -34.68 32.61
CA ARG A 77 11.82 -33.87 31.95
C ARG A 77 12.40 -32.80 31.02
N TYR A 78 13.52 -32.18 31.40
CA TYR A 78 14.16 -31.16 30.55
C TYR A 78 14.85 -31.77 29.32
N LYS A 79 15.30 -33.03 29.39
CA LYS A 79 15.91 -33.72 28.23
C LYS A 79 14.88 -34.00 27.14
N ILE A 80 13.67 -34.41 27.53
CA ILE A 80 12.55 -34.65 26.60
C ILE A 80 12.07 -33.34 25.99
N PHE A 81 11.97 -32.26 26.79
CA PHE A 81 11.60 -30.95 26.28
C PHE A 81 12.67 -30.37 25.34
N ALA A 82 13.96 -30.56 25.66
CA ALA A 82 15.07 -30.17 24.79
C ALA A 82 15.10 -30.99 23.48
N LEU A 83 14.85 -32.31 23.53
CA LEU A 83 14.74 -33.17 22.36
C LEU A 83 13.55 -32.80 21.47
N LEU A 84 12.38 -32.49 22.05
CA LEU A 84 11.20 -32.04 21.31
C LEU A 84 11.44 -30.67 20.65
N CYS A 85 12.09 -29.74 21.35
CA CYS A 85 12.43 -28.43 20.78
C CYS A 85 13.45 -28.56 19.63
N LEU A 86 14.45 -29.45 19.76
CA LEU A 86 15.44 -29.75 18.71
C LEU A 86 14.82 -30.48 17.51
N LEU A 87 13.79 -31.31 17.73
CA LEU A 87 13.06 -32.04 16.70
C LEU A 87 12.13 -31.12 15.87
N PHE A 88 11.54 -30.09 16.50
CA PHE A 88 10.63 -29.14 15.84
C PHE A 88 11.34 -27.91 15.23
N LEU A 89 12.61 -27.65 15.56
CA LEU A 89 13.36 -26.49 15.08
C LEU A 89 13.67 -26.44 13.57
N PRO A 90 13.84 -27.56 12.82
CA PRO A 90 14.29 -27.48 11.43
C PRO A 90 13.14 -27.39 10.41
N LEU A 91 11.87 -27.31 10.83
CA LEU A 91 10.73 -27.48 9.92
C LEU A 91 10.33 -26.24 9.09
N HIS A 92 11.04 -25.12 9.21
CA HIS A 92 10.70 -23.89 8.49
C HIS A 92 11.76 -23.48 7.46
N ALA A 93 12.47 -24.44 6.87
CA ALA A 93 13.30 -24.18 5.69
C ALA A 93 12.41 -24.23 4.44
N PHE A 94 11.61 -23.19 4.21
CA PHE A 94 10.96 -22.96 2.92
C PHE A 94 12.04 -22.49 1.92
N ALA A 95 12.60 -23.43 1.16
CA ALA A 95 13.42 -23.09 0.02
C ALA A 95 12.50 -22.59 -1.12
N ALA A 96 12.82 -21.44 -1.70
CA ALA A 96 12.10 -20.92 -2.86
C ALA A 96 12.15 -21.94 -4.01
N THR A 97 10.99 -22.36 -4.50
CA THR A 97 10.88 -23.30 -5.62
C THR A 97 10.88 -22.54 -6.95
N GLU A 98 11.12 -23.23 -8.07
CA GLU A 98 10.98 -22.64 -9.42
C GLU A 98 9.57 -22.04 -9.64
N LYS A 99 8.54 -22.64 -9.03
CA LYS A 99 7.17 -22.12 -9.07
C LYS A 99 7.03 -20.79 -8.32
N ASP A 100 7.74 -20.63 -7.20
CA ASP A 100 7.70 -19.41 -6.40
C ASP A 100 8.39 -18.25 -7.12
N GLU A 101 9.52 -18.52 -7.80
CA GLU A 101 10.19 -17.51 -8.64
C GLU A 101 9.35 -17.15 -9.87
N ALA A 102 8.71 -18.12 -10.52
CA ALA A 102 7.78 -17.82 -11.63
C ALA A 102 6.62 -16.93 -11.17
N ARG A 103 6.06 -17.22 -9.98
CA ARG A 103 5.02 -16.40 -9.35
C ARG A 103 5.53 -15.00 -8.98
N ALA A 104 6.74 -14.90 -8.44
CA ALA A 104 7.36 -13.61 -8.13
C ALA A 104 7.53 -12.75 -9.39
N ARG A 105 8.00 -13.34 -10.49
CA ARG A 105 8.16 -12.66 -11.78
C ARG A 105 6.83 -12.17 -12.34
N GLN A 106 5.75 -12.92 -12.17
CA GLN A 106 4.40 -12.47 -12.55
C GLN A 106 3.97 -11.25 -11.72
N LEU A 107 4.20 -11.25 -10.42
CA LEU A 107 3.89 -10.10 -9.57
C LEU A 107 4.73 -8.86 -9.90
N PHE A 108 5.99 -9.03 -10.32
CA PHE A 108 6.86 -7.91 -10.69
C PHE A 108 6.35 -7.10 -11.88
N THR A 109 5.66 -7.74 -12.84
CA THR A 109 5.08 -7.03 -13.99
C THR A 109 3.75 -6.34 -13.65
N GLU A 110 3.09 -6.75 -12.57
CA GLU A 110 1.85 -6.13 -12.08
C GLU A 110 2.07 -4.94 -11.13
N VAL A 111 3.33 -4.71 -10.74
CA VAL A 111 3.73 -3.67 -9.78
C VAL A 111 4.61 -2.62 -10.47
N ARG A 112 4.27 -1.34 -10.27
CA ARG A 112 5.00 -0.17 -10.75
C ARG A 112 6.08 0.24 -9.75
N CYS A 113 7.21 0.71 -10.25
CA CYS A 113 8.20 1.38 -9.40
C CYS A 113 7.67 2.77 -8.99
N VAL A 114 7.54 3.01 -7.68
CA VAL A 114 6.99 4.26 -7.12
C VAL A 114 7.84 5.50 -7.39
N GLN A 115 9.12 5.31 -7.72
CA GLN A 115 10.09 6.37 -7.92
C GLN A 115 10.53 6.50 -9.38
N CYS A 116 10.00 5.66 -10.27
CA CYS A 116 10.37 5.58 -11.67
C CYS A 116 9.23 6.09 -12.57
N GLN A 117 9.56 6.44 -13.81
CA GLN A 117 8.62 6.99 -14.81
C GLN A 117 7.71 5.90 -15.40
N SER A 118 6.67 5.48 -14.66
CA SER A 118 5.63 4.53 -15.13
C SER A 118 6.12 3.14 -15.57
N GLU A 119 7.29 2.72 -15.08
CA GLU A 119 7.89 1.42 -15.38
C GLU A 119 7.53 0.34 -14.35
N SER A 120 7.57 -0.93 -14.76
CA SER A 120 7.39 -2.06 -13.85
C SER A 120 8.62 -2.26 -12.95
N ILE A 121 8.46 -2.90 -11.79
CA ILE A 121 9.61 -3.29 -10.95
C ILE A 121 10.39 -4.48 -11.54
N ALA A 122 9.84 -5.15 -12.56
CA ALA A 122 10.53 -6.21 -13.30
C ALA A 122 11.63 -5.63 -14.19
N ASP A 123 11.36 -4.49 -14.83
CA ASP A 123 12.24 -3.87 -15.83
C ASP A 123 13.16 -2.80 -15.23
N SER A 124 12.76 -2.18 -14.12
CA SER A 124 13.50 -1.06 -13.55
C SER A 124 14.71 -1.46 -12.70
N ASP A 125 15.85 -0.81 -12.94
CA ASP A 125 17.11 -0.97 -12.19
C ASP A 125 17.23 -0.08 -10.94
N ALA A 126 16.17 0.67 -10.59
CA ALA A 126 16.19 1.52 -9.40
C ALA A 126 16.38 0.70 -8.11
N GLN A 127 17.12 1.26 -7.14
CA GLN A 127 17.36 0.61 -5.86
C GLN A 127 16.05 0.21 -5.15
N ILE A 128 15.06 1.10 -5.19
CA ILE A 128 13.73 0.84 -4.61
C ILE A 128 12.99 -0.32 -5.28
N ALA A 129 13.14 -0.49 -6.60
CA ALA A 129 12.57 -1.64 -7.31
C ALA A 129 13.27 -2.94 -6.87
N GLY A 130 14.58 -2.88 -6.60
CA GLY A 130 15.32 -3.98 -5.99
C GLY A 130 14.79 -4.35 -4.60
N ASP A 131 14.44 -3.36 -3.78
CA ASP A 131 13.93 -3.56 -2.42
C ASP A 131 12.54 -4.20 -2.44
N MET A 132 11.63 -3.69 -3.28
CA MET A 132 10.29 -4.26 -3.47
C MET A 132 10.34 -5.70 -4.02
N ARG A 133 11.27 -6.00 -4.94
CA ARG A 133 11.49 -7.37 -5.45
C ARG A 133 11.95 -8.33 -4.35
N ARG A 134 12.68 -7.86 -3.33
CA ARG A 134 13.08 -8.68 -2.17
C ARG A 134 11.90 -8.87 -1.21
N GLU A 135 11.12 -7.82 -0.96
CA GLU A 135 9.90 -7.87 -0.13
C GLU A 135 8.90 -8.91 -0.66
N ILE A 136 8.59 -8.85 -1.97
CA ILE A 136 7.66 -9.81 -2.61
C ILE A 136 8.16 -11.25 -2.51
N ARG A 137 9.45 -11.50 -2.73
CA ARG A 137 10.02 -12.85 -2.57
C ARG A 137 9.93 -13.35 -1.14
N ALA A 138 10.17 -12.47 -0.16
CA ALA A 138 10.04 -12.81 1.25
C ALA A 138 8.59 -13.17 1.61
N ASP A 139 7.62 -12.43 1.09
CA ASP A 139 6.20 -12.73 1.30
C ASP A 139 5.75 -14.05 0.66
N ILE A 140 6.25 -14.34 -0.55
CA ILE A 140 5.99 -15.63 -1.21
C ILE A 140 6.60 -16.78 -0.41
N ALA A 141 7.85 -16.62 0.06
CA ALA A 141 8.51 -17.62 0.91
C ALA A 141 7.78 -17.80 2.26
N ALA A 142 7.11 -16.76 2.75
CA ALA A 142 6.23 -16.82 3.92
C ALA A 142 4.86 -17.47 3.64
N GLY A 143 4.58 -17.89 2.40
CA GLY A 143 3.34 -18.56 2.01
C GLY A 143 2.14 -17.64 1.83
N ARG A 144 2.35 -16.32 1.73
CA ARG A 144 1.25 -15.35 1.51
C ARG A 144 0.64 -15.51 0.12
N THR A 145 -0.64 -15.18 -0.02
CA THR A 145 -1.38 -15.19 -1.29
C THR A 145 -1.14 -13.90 -2.09
N ASP A 146 -1.40 -13.92 -3.41
CA ASP A 146 -1.20 -12.73 -4.27
C ASP A 146 -2.07 -11.55 -3.86
N ALA A 147 -3.24 -11.81 -3.28
CA ALA A 147 -4.13 -10.77 -2.78
C ALA A 147 -3.57 -10.10 -1.51
N GLU A 148 -2.95 -10.88 -0.63
CA GLU A 148 -2.28 -10.38 0.58
C GLU A 148 -1.03 -9.59 0.22
N ILE A 149 -0.19 -10.09 -0.69
CA ILE A 149 1.01 -9.38 -1.16
C ILE A 149 0.64 -8.02 -1.77
N ARG A 150 -0.36 -8.00 -2.67
CA ARG A 150 -0.86 -6.74 -3.25
C ARG A 150 -1.50 -5.82 -2.21
N LYS A 151 -1.99 -6.36 -1.09
CA LYS A 151 -2.50 -5.56 0.02
C LYS A 151 -1.37 -4.94 0.82
N GLU A 152 -0.33 -5.69 1.15
CA GLU A 152 0.82 -5.20 1.89
C GLU A 152 1.55 -4.09 1.11
N LEU A 153 1.82 -4.33 -0.18
CA LEU A 153 2.42 -3.34 -1.06
C LEU A 153 1.57 -2.07 -1.13
N PHE A 154 0.25 -2.21 -1.18
CA PHE A 154 -0.66 -1.06 -1.17
C PHE A 154 -0.62 -0.31 0.18
N ASP A 155 -0.65 -1.03 1.30
CA ASP A 155 -0.66 -0.43 2.63
C ASP A 155 0.68 0.33 2.91
N HIS A 156 1.79 -0.11 2.30
CA HIS A 156 3.11 0.54 2.39
C HIS A 156 3.33 1.66 1.36
N TYR A 157 2.96 1.45 0.09
CA TYR A 157 3.33 2.31 -1.04
C TYR A 157 2.15 3.08 -1.67
N GLY A 158 0.90 2.75 -1.33
CA GLY A 158 -0.32 3.43 -1.78
C GLY A 158 -0.92 2.91 -3.09
N ASP A 159 -1.95 3.59 -3.61
CA ASP A 159 -2.73 3.17 -4.79
C ASP A 159 -1.91 3.12 -6.09
N TYR A 160 -0.86 3.94 -6.19
CA TYR A 160 -0.06 4.09 -7.42
C TYR A 160 0.83 2.87 -7.72
N VAL A 161 1.09 2.03 -6.72
CA VAL A 161 2.04 0.90 -6.83
C VAL A 161 1.51 -0.23 -7.73
N LEU A 162 0.20 -0.38 -7.87
CA LEU A 162 -0.42 -1.45 -8.65
C LEU A 162 -0.82 -0.93 -10.04
N PHE A 163 -0.55 -1.71 -11.10
CA PHE A 163 -1.05 -1.37 -12.45
C PHE A 163 -2.58 -1.41 -12.53
N ARG A 164 -3.22 -2.26 -11.72
CA ARG A 164 -4.68 -2.39 -11.66
C ARG A 164 -5.21 -1.73 -10.39
N PRO A 165 -5.97 -0.62 -10.49
CA PRO A 165 -6.57 0.00 -9.32
C PRO A 165 -7.59 -0.94 -8.69
N ARG A 166 -7.71 -0.87 -7.35
CA ARG A 166 -8.73 -1.62 -6.62
C ARG A 166 -10.12 -1.10 -6.99
N LEU A 167 -11.09 -2.01 -7.10
CA LEU A 167 -12.50 -1.65 -7.28
C LEU A 167 -13.05 -1.12 -5.96
N THR A 168 -12.74 0.13 -5.65
CA THR A 168 -13.32 0.88 -4.53
C THR A 168 -14.59 1.58 -5.00
N LEU A 169 -15.48 1.93 -4.05
CA LEU A 169 -16.69 2.68 -4.37
C LEU A 169 -16.36 4.01 -5.07
N SER A 170 -15.29 4.69 -4.64
CA SER A 170 -14.83 5.93 -5.27
C SER A 170 -14.42 5.75 -6.73
N ASN A 171 -13.66 4.68 -7.05
CA ASN A 171 -13.29 4.37 -8.44
C ASN A 171 -14.51 4.02 -9.30
N LEU A 172 -15.47 3.28 -8.72
CA LEU A 172 -16.73 2.96 -9.40
C LEU A 172 -17.55 4.22 -9.70
N ILE A 173 -17.68 5.14 -8.74
CA ILE A 173 -18.39 6.41 -8.95
C ILE A 173 -17.70 7.21 -10.07
N LEU A 174 -16.37 7.32 -10.03
CA LEU A 174 -15.61 8.06 -11.05
C LEU A 174 -15.84 7.50 -12.47
N TRP A 175 -15.90 6.18 -12.62
CA TRP A 175 -16.11 5.53 -13.92
C TRP A 175 -17.57 5.48 -14.36
N THR A 176 -18.52 5.48 -13.42
CA THR A 176 -19.96 5.48 -13.74
C THR A 176 -20.51 6.88 -14.01
N LEU A 177 -19.88 7.92 -13.46
CA LEU A 177 -20.32 9.30 -13.60
C LEU A 177 -20.44 9.78 -15.08
N PRO A 178 -19.46 9.52 -15.98
CA PRO A 178 -19.60 9.91 -17.38
C PRO A 178 -20.79 9.24 -18.07
N LEU A 179 -21.01 7.95 -17.81
CA LEU A 179 -22.15 7.20 -18.36
C LEU A 179 -23.48 7.73 -17.82
N LEU A 180 -23.52 8.09 -16.53
CA LEU A 180 -24.70 8.67 -15.89
C LEU A 180 -25.04 10.05 -16.49
N ILE A 181 -24.04 10.92 -16.70
CA ILE A 181 -24.23 12.24 -17.32
C ILE A 181 -24.78 12.10 -18.74
N VAL A 182 -24.18 11.22 -19.56
CA VAL A 182 -24.65 10.97 -20.93
C VAL A 182 -26.06 10.38 -20.93
N GLY A 183 -26.35 9.43 -20.03
CA GLY A 183 -27.67 8.84 -19.90
C GLY A 183 -28.75 9.86 -19.52
N VAL A 184 -28.50 10.65 -18.48
CA VAL A 184 -29.42 11.71 -18.02
C VAL A 184 -29.60 12.79 -19.08
N GLY A 185 -28.50 13.27 -19.68
CA GLY A 185 -28.52 14.27 -20.74
C GLY A 185 -29.25 13.79 -22.00
N GLY A 186 -29.05 12.53 -22.39
CA GLY A 186 -29.72 11.89 -23.52
C GLY A 186 -31.23 11.78 -23.32
N VAL A 187 -31.68 11.31 -22.14
CA VAL A 187 -33.10 11.27 -21.78
C VAL A 187 -33.71 12.68 -21.73
N PHE A 188 -32.99 13.65 -21.18
CA PHE A 188 -33.42 15.05 -21.14
C PHE A 188 -33.59 15.65 -22.54
N MET A 189 -32.63 15.45 -23.45
CA MET A 189 -32.75 15.90 -24.85
C MET A 189 -33.89 15.19 -25.60
N PHE A 190 -34.03 13.87 -25.43
CA PHE A 190 -35.08 13.10 -26.08
C PHE A 190 -36.48 13.56 -25.64
N THR A 191 -36.66 13.80 -24.34
CA THR A 191 -37.93 14.31 -23.80
C THR A 191 -38.21 15.76 -24.19
N ARG A 192 -37.19 16.57 -24.50
CA ARG A 192 -37.35 17.93 -25.05
C ARG A 192 -37.67 17.93 -26.55
N ARG A 193 -37.10 17.00 -27.33
CA ARG A 193 -37.38 16.89 -28.77
C ARG A 193 -38.85 16.62 -29.07
N LYS A 194 -39.49 15.72 -28.34
CA LYS A 194 -40.93 15.44 -28.54
C LYS A 194 -41.83 16.66 -28.37
N ASN A 195 -41.44 17.63 -27.54
CA ASN A 195 -42.21 18.86 -27.32
C ASN A 195 -41.96 19.95 -28.39
N LEU A 196 -40.88 19.85 -29.17
CA LEU A 196 -40.54 20.80 -30.24
C LEU A 196 -41.05 20.33 -31.61
N VAL A 197 -41.22 19.02 -31.82
CA VAL A 197 -41.74 18.46 -33.08
C VAL A 197 -43.19 18.88 -33.34
N GLU A 198 -43.98 19.16 -32.31
CA GLU A 198 -45.35 19.69 -32.44
C GLU A 198 -45.38 21.10 -33.06
N SER A 199 -44.33 21.91 -32.87
CA SER A 199 -44.21 23.26 -33.44
C SER A 199 -43.66 23.31 -34.87
N THR A 200 -43.18 22.19 -35.41
CA THR A 200 -42.67 22.10 -36.80
C THR A 200 -43.78 21.77 -37.80
N GLN A 201 -45.04 21.73 -37.37
CA GLN A 201 -46.13 22.05 -38.27
C GLN A 201 -46.22 23.57 -38.36
N TYR A 202 -45.33 24.17 -39.17
CA TYR A 202 -45.76 25.22 -40.09
C TYR A 202 -46.80 24.56 -40.99
N ALA A 203 -47.99 24.31 -40.45
CA ALA A 203 -49.18 24.13 -41.23
C ALA A 203 -49.26 25.42 -42.03
N LEU A 204 -48.98 25.35 -43.35
CA LEU A 204 -49.27 26.45 -44.23
C LEU A 204 -50.66 26.91 -43.86
N SER A 205 -50.81 28.19 -43.50
CA SER A 205 -52.17 28.68 -43.30
C SER A 205 -52.91 28.48 -44.63
N ASP A 206 -54.20 28.18 -44.57
CA ASP A 206 -55.01 27.88 -45.76
C ASP A 206 -54.83 28.92 -46.88
N GLU A 207 -54.48 30.16 -46.51
CA GLU A 207 -54.17 31.25 -47.42
C GLU A 207 -52.89 31.05 -48.24
N GLU A 208 -51.83 30.49 -47.65
CA GLU A 208 -50.56 30.23 -48.35
C GLU A 208 -50.67 29.04 -49.31
N GLU A 209 -51.47 28.02 -48.96
CA GLU A 209 -51.76 26.91 -49.87
C GLU A 209 -52.55 27.39 -51.10
N ASN A 210 -53.52 28.29 -50.89
CA ASN A 210 -54.29 28.87 -51.99
C ASN A 210 -53.41 29.74 -52.92
N LYS A 211 -52.47 30.51 -52.36
CA LYS A 211 -51.50 31.30 -53.15
C LYS A 211 -50.62 30.40 -54.02
N LEU A 212 -50.14 29.28 -53.48
CA LEU A 212 -49.36 28.30 -54.25
C LEU A 212 -50.20 27.65 -55.36
N ARG A 213 -51.46 27.31 -55.05
CA ARG A 213 -52.41 26.73 -56.03
C ARG A 213 -52.68 27.68 -57.20
N ILE A 214 -52.82 28.98 -56.93
CA ILE A 214 -52.99 30.03 -57.95
C ILE A 214 -51.72 30.15 -58.81
N ILE A 215 -50.54 30.11 -58.20
CA ILE A 215 -49.26 30.18 -58.94
C ILE A 215 -49.06 28.96 -59.84
N MET A 216 -49.44 27.77 -59.39
CA MET A 216 -49.37 26.55 -60.21
C MET A 216 -50.32 26.62 -61.41
N LYS A 217 -51.58 27.05 -61.20
CA LYS A 217 -52.58 27.18 -62.28
C LYS A 217 -52.20 28.23 -63.35
N LYS A 218 -51.36 29.21 -63.02
CA LYS A 218 -50.92 30.26 -63.95
C LYS A 218 -49.75 29.81 -64.84
N ARG A 219 -49.11 28.68 -64.53
CA ARG A 219 -47.94 28.16 -65.24
C ARG A 219 -48.30 27.22 -66.39
N ASP A 220 -49.48 26.61 -66.33
CA ASP A 220 -50.10 25.82 -67.40
C ASP A 220 -50.94 26.70 -68.33
#